data_AF-A0A930DBL5-F1
#
_entry.id   AF-A0A930DBL5-F1
#
_cell.length_a   1.000
_cell.length_b   1.000
_cell.length_c   1.000
_cell.angle_alpha   90.00
_cell.angle_beta   90.00
_cell.angle_gamma   90.00
#
_symmetry.space_group_name_H-M   'P 1'
#
loop_
_entity.id
_entity.type
_entity.pdbx_description
1 polymer ?
#
loop_
_entity_poly.entity_id
_entity_poly.type
_entity_poly.pdbx_seq_one_letter_code
_entity_poly.pdbx_strand_id
1 'polypeptide(L)'
;MEENVKEVLFDLVSRKQFRQLKDELCEMNEFDIASFLEELDSEKQIIIFRMLPKELASDVFACLEVETQEHIINSITDKELAYIIEELYVDDAVDMLEELPATIVKRVLQNAAPSTRLQINEFLKYPENSAGSIMTAEYIGLKKNMTVQEAFAYIRKHGYDKETIYTCYVMDAKRMLEGVVTVKDLLMNDYEVKIEDIMDTNVIKAVTTDDKEEIADLFNKYDLLSLPVVDHENRLVGIVTIDDAVDVMEEEATEDFEKMAAMLPSEKPYLKTSVLELAKNRITWLLVLMISSMLTGGILTRYEDAFQVMPLLVSFVPMLTDTGGNAGSQ
;
A
#
# COMPACT_ATOMS: atom_id res chain seq x y z
N MET A 1 13.44 6.76 12.45
CA MET A 1 14.37 6.56 13.59
C MET A 1 15.44 7.66 13.70
N GLU A 2 15.67 8.21 14.91
CA GLU A 2 16.78 9.12 15.18
C GLU A 2 18.16 8.43 15.08
N GLU A 3 19.14 9.10 14.49
CA GLU A 3 20.48 8.55 14.20
C GLU A 3 21.20 8.02 15.45
N ASN A 4 21.03 8.69 16.60
CA ASN A 4 21.63 8.28 17.87
C ASN A 4 21.06 6.95 18.41
N VAL A 5 19.75 6.72 18.24
CA VAL A 5 19.09 5.47 18.70
C VAL A 5 19.60 4.31 17.87
N LYS A 6 19.72 4.53 16.57
CA LYS A 6 20.22 3.55 15.60
C LYS A 6 21.65 3.10 15.90
N GLU A 7 22.56 4.04 16.22
CA GLU A 7 23.93 3.71 16.63
C GLU A 7 23.96 2.79 17.86
N VAL A 8 23.09 3.06 18.85
CA VAL A 8 22.97 2.23 20.05
C VAL A 8 22.50 0.82 19.69
N LEU A 9 21.50 0.67 18.82
CA LEU A 9 21.03 -0.64 18.38
C LEU A 9 22.14 -1.43 17.66
N PHE A 10 22.89 -0.79 16.76
CA PHE A 10 24.03 -1.44 16.08
C PHE A 10 25.16 -1.84 17.06
N ASP A 11 25.44 -1.04 18.09
CA ASP A 11 26.40 -1.40 19.13
C ASP A 11 25.91 -2.61 19.96
N LEU A 12 24.63 -2.63 20.34
CA LEU A 12 24.01 -3.77 21.04
C LEU A 12 24.06 -5.06 20.22
N VAL A 13 23.78 -4.97 18.92
CA VAL A 13 23.91 -6.09 17.97
C VAL A 13 25.36 -6.57 17.89
N SER A 14 26.30 -5.65 17.72
CA SER A 14 27.73 -5.96 17.60
C SER A 14 28.29 -6.61 18.86
N ARG A 15 27.84 -6.17 20.04
CA ARG A 15 28.19 -6.75 21.35
C ARG A 15 27.39 -7.98 21.72
N LYS A 16 26.45 -8.42 20.87
CA LYS A 16 25.55 -9.56 21.11
C LYS A 16 24.74 -9.42 22.39
N GLN A 17 24.38 -8.19 22.77
CA GLN A 17 23.56 -7.88 23.95
C GLN A 17 22.07 -8.05 23.64
N PHE A 18 21.70 -9.24 23.18
CA PHE A 18 20.38 -9.56 22.64
C PHE A 18 19.22 -9.29 23.61
N ARG A 19 19.45 -9.45 24.91
CA ARG A 19 18.41 -9.17 25.91
C ARG A 19 18.06 -7.68 25.95
N GLN A 20 19.08 -6.82 26.04
CA GLN A 20 18.89 -5.37 26.05
C GLN A 20 18.33 -4.89 24.72
N LEU A 21 18.84 -5.42 23.61
CA LEU A 21 18.31 -5.11 22.28
C LEU A 21 16.81 -5.43 22.18
N LYS A 22 16.39 -6.61 22.64
CA LYS A 22 14.96 -6.96 22.66
C LYS A 22 14.15 -5.98 23.50
N ASP A 23 14.61 -5.65 24.69
CA ASP A 23 13.89 -4.75 25.60
C ASP A 23 13.71 -3.35 24.97
N GLU A 24 14.72 -2.84 24.27
CA GLU A 24 14.63 -1.57 23.53
C GLU A 24 13.69 -1.68 22.32
N LEU A 25 13.82 -2.75 21.51
CA LEU A 25 12.97 -2.94 20.32
C LEU A 25 11.49 -3.08 20.68
N CYS A 26 11.15 -3.71 21.81
CA CYS A 26 9.76 -3.86 22.25
C CYS A 26 9.06 -2.53 22.60
N GLU A 27 9.82 -1.46 22.83
CA GLU A 27 9.29 -0.12 23.14
C GLU A 27 9.29 0.80 21.90
N MET A 28 9.75 0.29 20.75
CA MET A 28 9.83 1.02 19.48
C MET A 28 8.60 0.73 18.60
N ASN A 29 8.33 1.63 17.66
CA ASN A 29 7.32 1.41 16.64
C ASN A 29 7.82 0.38 15.60
N GLU A 30 6.90 -0.46 15.14
CA GLU A 30 7.08 -1.53 14.16
C GLU A 30 7.81 -1.07 12.89
N PHE A 31 7.50 0.13 12.37
CA PHE A 31 8.16 0.70 11.19
C PHE A 31 9.65 1.00 11.44
N ASP A 32 9.99 1.55 12.62
CA ASP A 32 11.38 1.82 12.98
C ASP A 32 12.17 0.51 13.16
N ILE A 33 11.53 -0.55 13.65
CA ILE A 33 12.13 -1.89 13.77
C ILE A 33 12.33 -2.51 12.38
N ALA A 34 11.34 -2.41 11.48
CA ALA A 34 11.43 -2.89 10.10
C ALA A 34 12.59 -2.21 9.36
N SER A 35 12.64 -0.88 9.39
CA SER A 35 13.74 -0.09 8.81
C SER A 35 15.11 -0.44 9.42
N PHE A 36 15.18 -0.70 10.73
CA PHE A 36 16.41 -1.17 11.36
C PHE A 36 16.83 -2.56 10.86
N LEU A 37 15.88 -3.48 10.71
CA LEU A 37 16.14 -4.85 10.26
C LEU A 37 16.69 -4.89 8.83
N GLU A 38 16.20 -4.04 7.94
CA GLU A 38 16.60 -3.99 6.52
C GLU A 38 18.06 -3.53 6.31
N GLU A 39 18.61 -2.80 7.27
CA GLU A 39 20.01 -2.37 7.22
C GLU A 39 21.00 -3.38 7.80
N LEU A 40 20.49 -4.45 8.40
CA LEU A 40 21.33 -5.51 8.94
C LEU A 40 21.76 -6.49 7.84
N ASP A 41 22.85 -7.19 8.10
CA ASP A 41 23.18 -8.38 7.33
C ASP A 41 22.15 -9.48 7.56
N SER A 42 21.86 -10.25 6.50
CA SER A 42 20.81 -11.27 6.47
C SER A 42 20.87 -12.25 7.64
N GLU A 43 22.07 -12.64 8.09
CA GLU A 43 22.21 -13.52 9.26
C GLU A 43 21.69 -12.89 10.55
N LYS A 44 22.02 -11.61 10.80
CA LYS A 44 21.60 -10.90 12.02
C LYS A 44 20.12 -10.53 11.97
N GLN A 45 19.62 -10.17 10.79
CA GLN A 45 18.22 -9.87 10.57
C GLN A 45 17.31 -11.01 11.07
N ILE A 46 17.59 -12.26 10.66
CA ILE A 46 16.81 -13.43 11.10
C ILE A 46 16.92 -13.68 12.61
N ILE A 47 18.11 -13.48 13.19
CA ILE A 47 18.33 -13.67 14.63
C ILE A 47 17.46 -12.67 15.42
N ILE A 48 17.47 -11.40 15.02
CA ILE A 48 16.78 -10.34 15.74
C ILE A 48 15.26 -10.44 15.52
N PHE A 49 14.82 -10.72 14.29
CA PHE A 49 13.40 -10.97 14.00
C PHE A 49 12.83 -12.08 14.91
N ARG A 50 13.54 -13.21 15.05
CA ARG A 50 13.13 -14.31 15.94
C ARG A 50 13.13 -13.97 17.43
N MET A 51 13.79 -12.90 17.85
CA MET A 51 13.80 -12.47 19.24
C MET A 51 12.56 -11.65 19.61
N LEU A 52 11.90 -11.04 18.61
CA LEU A 52 10.71 -10.23 18.82
C LEU A 52 9.59 -11.08 19.45
N PRO A 53 8.75 -10.49 20.32
CA PRO A 53 7.44 -11.07 20.66
C PRO A 53 6.65 -11.36 19.38
N LYS A 54 5.81 -12.39 19.39
CA LYS A 54 5.21 -12.85 18.13
C LYS A 54 4.22 -11.87 17.51
N GLU A 55 3.44 -11.17 18.33
CA GLU A 55 2.50 -10.12 17.90
C GLU A 55 3.30 -9.01 17.19
N LEU A 56 4.24 -8.39 17.90
CA LEU A 56 5.16 -7.39 17.33
C LEU A 56 5.92 -7.89 16.10
N ALA A 57 6.31 -9.16 16.05
CA ALA A 57 6.99 -9.73 14.88
C ALA A 57 6.09 -9.79 13.64
N SER A 58 4.78 -9.91 13.82
CA SER A 58 3.81 -9.95 12.72
C SER A 58 3.56 -8.53 12.20
N ASP A 59 3.39 -7.56 13.11
CA ASP A 59 3.27 -6.13 12.77
C ASP A 59 4.54 -5.63 12.05
N VAL A 60 5.73 -5.95 12.60
CA VAL A 60 7.00 -5.63 11.94
C VAL A 60 7.12 -6.31 10.59
N PHE A 61 6.61 -7.53 10.44
CA PHE A 61 6.69 -8.27 9.18
C PHE A 61 5.86 -7.61 8.08
N ALA A 62 4.67 -7.09 8.40
CA ALA A 62 3.85 -6.34 7.45
C ALA A 62 4.60 -5.12 6.88
N CYS A 63 5.34 -4.41 7.72
CA CYS A 63 6.10 -3.20 7.31
C CYS A 63 7.42 -3.46 6.58
N LEU A 64 7.83 -4.72 6.37
CA LEU A 64 9.11 -5.03 5.70
C LEU A 64 8.96 -5.03 4.18
N GLU A 65 10.01 -4.61 3.47
CA GLU A 65 10.09 -4.79 2.03
C GLU A 65 9.96 -6.27 1.62
N VAL A 66 9.37 -6.53 0.45
CA VAL A 66 9.05 -7.89 -0.02
C VAL A 66 10.28 -8.79 -0.12
N GLU A 67 11.45 -8.28 -0.50
CA GLU A 67 12.67 -9.10 -0.54
C GLU A 67 13.08 -9.59 0.86
N THR A 68 12.83 -8.76 1.86
CA THR A 68 13.13 -9.00 3.27
C THR A 68 12.11 -9.98 3.87
N GLN A 69 10.82 -9.83 3.52
CA GLN A 69 9.77 -10.80 3.82
C GLN A 69 10.07 -12.17 3.20
N GLU A 70 10.44 -12.24 1.91
CA GLU A 70 10.87 -13.46 1.23
C GLU A 70 12.02 -14.14 1.98
N HIS A 71 13.03 -13.37 2.37
CA HIS A 71 14.19 -13.90 3.09
C HIS A 71 13.80 -14.51 4.45
N ILE A 72 12.91 -13.84 5.19
CA ILE A 72 12.38 -14.32 6.46
C ILE A 72 11.58 -15.59 6.26
N ILE A 73 10.62 -15.61 5.33
CA ILE A 73 9.79 -16.79 5.04
C ILE A 73 10.67 -18.02 4.77
N ASN A 74 11.71 -17.87 3.96
CA ASN A 74 12.65 -18.95 3.63
C ASN A 74 13.49 -19.43 4.82
N SER A 75 13.68 -18.58 5.83
CA SER A 75 14.57 -18.82 6.98
C SER A 75 13.83 -19.29 8.24
N ILE A 76 12.52 -19.09 8.31
CA ILE A 76 11.67 -19.50 9.43
C ILE A 76 11.01 -20.87 9.22
N THR A 77 10.59 -21.48 10.33
CA THR A 77 9.85 -22.73 10.34
C THR A 77 8.41 -22.53 9.89
N ASP A 78 7.79 -23.59 9.34
CA ASP A 78 6.39 -23.56 8.93
C ASP A 78 5.42 -23.19 10.07
N LYS A 79 5.77 -23.51 11.32
CA LYS A 79 4.99 -23.14 12.49
C LYS A 79 5.10 -21.65 12.84
N GLU A 80 6.27 -21.04 12.65
CA GLU A 80 6.47 -19.60 12.80
C GLU A 80 5.73 -18.86 11.68
N LEU A 81 5.87 -19.35 10.44
CA LEU A 81 5.18 -18.80 9.28
C LEU A 81 3.66 -18.84 9.43
N ALA A 82 3.11 -19.98 9.88
CA ALA A 82 1.68 -20.12 10.15
C ALA A 82 1.18 -19.19 11.25
N TYR A 83 2.06 -18.72 12.16
CA TYR A 83 1.64 -17.73 13.15
C TYR A 83 1.53 -16.35 12.51
N ILE A 84 2.56 -15.93 11.77
CA ILE A 84 2.59 -14.61 11.12
C ILE A 84 1.38 -14.46 10.18
N ILE A 85 1.11 -15.45 9.33
CA ILE A 85 0.00 -15.38 8.36
C ILE A 85 -1.37 -15.27 9.04
N GLU A 86 -1.54 -15.80 10.25
CA GLU A 86 -2.83 -15.74 10.95
C GLU A 86 -3.04 -14.42 11.70
N GLU A 87 -1.97 -13.66 11.94
CA GLU A 87 -2.04 -12.36 12.60
C GLU A 87 -2.03 -11.19 11.60
N LEU A 88 -1.51 -11.40 10.39
CA LEU A 88 -1.55 -10.39 9.32
C LEU A 88 -2.99 -10.07 8.91
N TYR A 89 -3.22 -8.80 8.57
CA TYR A 89 -4.45 -8.39 7.93
C TYR A 89 -4.52 -8.92 6.50
N VAL A 90 -5.74 -9.00 5.96
CA VAL A 90 -5.99 -9.73 4.71
C VAL A 90 -5.40 -9.02 3.49
N ASP A 91 -5.47 -7.69 3.47
CA ASP A 91 -4.78 -6.77 2.56
C ASP A 91 -3.27 -6.99 2.59
N ASP A 92 -2.61 -6.85 3.73
CA ASP A 92 -1.15 -7.09 3.86
C ASP A 92 -0.74 -8.47 3.31
N ALA A 93 -1.54 -9.48 3.63
CA ALA A 93 -1.30 -10.85 3.18
C ALA A 93 -1.50 -11.02 1.68
N VAL A 94 -2.43 -10.27 1.07
CA VAL A 94 -2.69 -10.29 -0.38
C VAL A 94 -1.54 -9.59 -1.09
N ASP A 95 -1.18 -8.38 -0.67
CA ASP A 95 -0.11 -7.57 -1.29
C ASP A 95 1.23 -8.32 -1.28
N MET A 96 1.61 -8.88 -0.13
CA MET A 96 2.78 -9.75 -0.03
C MET A 96 2.71 -10.91 -1.04
N LEU A 97 1.56 -11.56 -1.20
CA LEU A 97 1.44 -12.74 -2.06
C LEU A 97 1.50 -12.41 -3.56
N GLU A 98 1.11 -11.20 -3.97
CA GLU A 98 1.16 -10.77 -5.36
C GLU A 98 2.60 -10.59 -5.84
N GLU A 99 3.50 -10.12 -4.97
CA GLU A 99 4.91 -9.92 -5.32
C GLU A 99 5.79 -11.18 -5.13
N LEU A 100 5.37 -12.11 -4.26
CA LEU A 100 6.18 -13.28 -3.94
C LEU A 100 6.25 -14.32 -5.08
N PRO A 101 7.40 -15.00 -5.25
CA PRO A 101 7.51 -16.11 -6.19
C PRO A 101 6.51 -17.25 -5.90
N ALA A 102 5.97 -17.86 -6.96
CA ALA A 102 4.93 -18.91 -6.85
C ALA A 102 5.25 -20.09 -5.91
N THR A 103 6.54 -20.42 -5.74
CA THR A 103 6.96 -21.48 -4.80
C THR A 103 6.73 -21.08 -3.35
N ILE A 104 6.96 -19.80 -3.02
CA ILE A 104 6.78 -19.23 -1.69
C ILE A 104 5.30 -19.03 -1.41
N VAL A 105 4.56 -18.45 -2.35
CA VAL A 105 3.09 -18.34 -2.30
C VAL A 105 2.44 -19.67 -1.93
N LYS A 106 2.86 -20.76 -2.59
CA LYS A 106 2.35 -22.10 -2.29
C LYS A 106 2.64 -22.54 -0.85
N ARG A 107 3.82 -22.24 -0.32
CA ARG A 107 4.21 -22.58 1.06
C ARG A 107 3.44 -21.74 2.08
N VAL A 108 3.27 -20.45 1.83
CA VAL A 108 2.48 -19.53 2.66
C VAL A 108 1.04 -20.04 2.75
N LEU A 109 0.38 -20.21 1.59
CA LEU A 109 -1.00 -20.68 1.55
C LEU A 109 -1.17 -22.05 2.21
N GLN A 110 -0.23 -23.00 2.04
CA GLN A 110 -0.29 -24.32 2.66
C GLN A 110 -0.30 -24.28 4.20
N ASN A 111 0.35 -23.28 4.79
CA ASN A 111 0.46 -23.11 6.24
C ASN A 111 -0.66 -22.24 6.83
N ALA A 112 -1.33 -21.43 6.01
CA ALA A 112 -2.54 -20.71 6.41
C ALA A 112 -3.70 -21.67 6.76
N ALA A 113 -4.48 -21.30 7.77
CA ALA A 113 -5.71 -21.98 8.15
C ALA A 113 -6.72 -21.96 6.98
N PRO A 114 -7.63 -22.96 6.92
CA PRO A 114 -8.61 -23.02 5.84
C PRO A 114 -9.49 -21.78 5.69
N SER A 115 -9.81 -21.09 6.79
CA SER A 115 -10.59 -19.84 6.80
C SER A 115 -9.79 -18.68 6.19
N THR A 116 -8.58 -18.46 6.70
CA THR A 116 -7.66 -17.40 6.28
C THR A 116 -7.30 -17.56 4.81
N ARG A 117 -6.96 -18.79 4.39
CA ARG A 117 -6.73 -19.13 2.98
C ARG A 117 -7.96 -18.84 2.10
N LEU A 118 -9.17 -19.10 2.59
CA LEU A 118 -10.39 -18.81 1.83
C LEU A 118 -10.54 -17.30 1.62
N GLN A 119 -10.33 -16.51 2.68
CA GLN A 119 -10.39 -15.05 2.62
C GLN A 119 -9.35 -14.49 1.63
N ILE A 120 -8.08 -14.85 1.77
CA ILE A 120 -7.01 -14.44 0.84
C ILE A 120 -7.37 -14.78 -0.61
N ASN A 121 -7.85 -16.00 -0.88
CA ASN A 121 -8.26 -16.38 -2.24
C ASN A 121 -9.50 -15.65 -2.76
N GLU A 122 -10.35 -15.11 -1.89
CA GLU A 122 -11.46 -14.26 -2.32
C GLU A 122 -10.93 -12.87 -2.71
N PHE A 123 -9.95 -12.34 -1.97
CA PHE A 123 -9.39 -11.02 -2.21
C PHE A 123 -8.49 -10.99 -3.46
N LEU A 124 -7.67 -12.02 -3.67
CA LEU A 124 -6.88 -12.23 -4.90
C LEU A 124 -7.72 -12.35 -6.20
N LYS A 125 -9.06 -12.36 -6.13
CA LYS A 125 -9.93 -12.32 -7.31
C LYS A 125 -10.27 -10.91 -7.75
N TYR A 126 -10.08 -9.92 -6.89
CA TYR A 126 -10.33 -8.53 -7.25
C TYR A 126 -9.27 -8.03 -8.24
N PRO A 127 -9.60 -7.05 -9.09
CA PRO A 127 -8.61 -6.40 -9.93
C PRO A 127 -7.54 -5.68 -9.09
N GLU A 128 -6.30 -5.75 -9.52
CA GLU A 128 -5.10 -5.17 -8.87
C GLU A 128 -5.21 -3.66 -8.60
N ASN A 129 -5.83 -2.90 -9.50
CA ASN A 129 -6.04 -1.45 -9.35
C ASN A 129 -7.46 -1.11 -8.90
N SER A 130 -8.00 -1.81 -7.90
CA SER A 130 -9.37 -1.57 -7.45
C SER A 130 -9.50 -1.41 -5.94
N ALA A 131 -10.62 -0.85 -5.50
CA ALA A 131 -10.95 -0.82 -4.07
C ALA A 131 -10.94 -2.21 -3.41
N GLY A 132 -11.09 -3.28 -4.19
CA GLY A 132 -11.04 -4.65 -3.70
C GLY A 132 -9.63 -5.18 -3.43
N SER A 133 -8.58 -4.63 -4.05
CA SER A 133 -7.20 -5.03 -3.79
C SER A 133 -6.65 -4.38 -2.51
N ILE A 134 -6.97 -3.10 -2.29
CA ILE A 134 -6.50 -2.32 -1.13
C ILE A 134 -7.46 -2.31 0.08
N MET A 135 -8.41 -3.25 0.15
CA MET A 135 -9.34 -3.31 1.29
C MET A 135 -9.01 -4.46 2.21
N THR A 136 -9.42 -4.31 3.46
CA THR A 136 -9.32 -5.34 4.49
C THR A 136 -10.69 -5.80 4.98
N ALA A 137 -10.77 -7.03 5.50
CA ALA A 137 -12.03 -7.62 5.99
C ALA A 137 -12.30 -7.29 7.48
N GLU A 138 -11.30 -6.72 8.16
CA GLU A 138 -11.17 -6.62 9.60
C GLU A 138 -11.89 -5.39 10.19
N TYR A 139 -13.16 -5.21 9.87
CA TYR A 139 -13.96 -4.07 10.35
C TYR A 139 -15.00 -4.43 11.43
N ILE A 140 -15.48 -3.41 12.17
CA ILE A 140 -16.56 -3.56 13.15
C ILE A 140 -17.93 -3.35 12.49
N GLY A 141 -18.73 -4.43 12.49
CA GLY A 141 -20.14 -4.42 12.11
C GLY A 141 -21.09 -4.37 13.31
N LEU A 142 -21.99 -3.39 13.35
CA LEU A 142 -23.04 -3.22 14.37
C LEU A 142 -24.45 -3.44 13.79
N LYS A 143 -25.44 -3.58 14.68
CA LYS A 143 -26.86 -3.66 14.32
C LYS A 143 -27.59 -2.40 14.77
N LYS A 144 -28.49 -1.89 13.93
CA LYS A 144 -29.22 -0.64 14.18
C LYS A 144 -30.04 -0.62 15.47
N ASN A 145 -30.50 -1.80 15.90
CA ASN A 145 -31.30 -1.96 17.11
C ASN A 145 -30.47 -2.12 18.39
N MET A 146 -29.13 -2.17 18.30
CA MET A 146 -28.26 -2.16 19.47
C MET A 146 -28.36 -0.81 20.18
N THR A 147 -28.18 -0.83 21.50
CA THR A 147 -27.92 0.40 22.25
C THR A 147 -26.44 0.77 22.19
N VAL A 148 -26.10 2.02 22.52
CA VAL A 148 -24.71 2.47 22.68
C VAL A 148 -23.95 1.58 23.68
N GLN A 149 -24.60 1.17 24.77
CA GLN A 149 -23.99 0.25 25.74
C GLN A 149 -23.62 -1.11 25.12
N GLU A 150 -24.53 -1.68 24.34
CA GLU A 150 -24.34 -2.96 23.65
C GLU A 150 -23.25 -2.85 22.59
N ALA A 151 -23.20 -1.74 21.85
CA ALA A 151 -22.15 -1.46 20.88
C ALA A 151 -20.77 -1.41 21.54
N PHE A 152 -20.59 -0.68 22.64
CA PHE A 152 -19.32 -0.68 23.37
C PHE A 152 -18.94 -2.05 23.93
N ALA A 153 -19.92 -2.83 24.41
CA ALA A 153 -19.66 -4.20 24.87
C ALA A 153 -19.23 -5.11 23.70
N TYR A 154 -19.82 -4.92 22.52
CA TYR A 154 -19.46 -5.65 21.31
C TYR A 154 -18.04 -5.29 20.84
N ILE A 155 -17.72 -4.00 20.75
CA ILE A 155 -16.40 -3.48 20.37
C ILE A 155 -15.34 -4.01 21.33
N ARG A 156 -15.53 -3.91 22.65
CA ARG A 156 -14.56 -4.44 23.63
C ARG A 156 -14.30 -5.95 23.51
N LYS A 157 -15.26 -6.70 22.99
CA LYS A 157 -15.16 -8.16 22.85
C LYS A 157 -14.52 -8.60 21.54
N HIS A 158 -14.68 -7.83 20.46
CA HIS A 158 -14.28 -8.25 19.11
C HIS A 158 -13.37 -7.25 18.38
N GLY A 159 -13.01 -6.13 19.00
CA GLY A 159 -12.27 -5.03 18.38
C GLY A 159 -10.77 -5.07 18.55
N TYR A 160 -10.21 -6.13 19.15
CA TYR A 160 -8.75 -6.28 19.27
C TYR A 160 -8.14 -6.66 17.91
N ASP A 161 -8.72 -7.66 17.24
CA ASP A 161 -8.30 -8.13 15.91
C ASP A 161 -9.04 -7.39 14.78
N LYS A 162 -9.09 -6.05 14.88
CA LYS A 162 -9.77 -5.20 13.90
C LYS A 162 -8.88 -4.05 13.50
N GLU A 163 -8.85 -3.81 12.20
CA GLU A 163 -8.09 -2.74 11.56
C GLU A 163 -8.34 -1.40 12.25
N THR A 164 -9.62 -1.06 12.40
CA THR A 164 -10.01 0.11 13.16
C THR A 164 -11.32 -0.10 13.89
N ILE A 165 -11.38 0.47 15.10
CA ILE A 165 -12.61 0.59 15.87
C ILE A 165 -13.21 1.98 15.78
N TYR A 166 -12.50 2.98 15.24
CA TYR A 166 -12.94 4.38 15.27
C TYR A 166 -14.22 4.62 14.48
N THR A 167 -14.39 3.88 13.38
CA THR A 167 -15.57 3.90 12.52
C THR A 167 -16.23 2.53 12.55
N CYS A 168 -17.52 2.50 12.90
CA CYS A 168 -18.32 1.28 12.95
C CYS A 168 -19.41 1.32 11.88
N TYR A 169 -19.65 0.20 11.22
CA TYR A 169 -20.61 0.10 10.12
C TYR A 169 -21.89 -0.61 10.55
N VAL A 170 -23.03 -0.03 10.24
CA VAL A 170 -24.34 -0.56 10.61
C VAL A 170 -24.89 -1.37 9.44
N MET A 171 -25.21 -2.63 9.70
CA MET A 171 -25.70 -3.55 8.66
C MET A 171 -26.91 -4.36 9.08
N ASP A 172 -27.72 -4.74 8.09
CA ASP A 172 -28.85 -5.65 8.27
C ASP A 172 -28.42 -7.13 8.41
N ALA A 173 -29.38 -8.06 8.38
CA ALA A 173 -29.11 -9.50 8.45
C ALA A 173 -28.46 -10.07 7.17
N LYS A 174 -28.53 -9.35 6.05
CA LYS A 174 -27.95 -9.71 4.75
C LYS A 174 -26.61 -9.00 4.47
N ARG A 175 -26.04 -8.29 5.47
CA ARG A 175 -24.83 -7.45 5.37
C ARG A 175 -25.00 -6.20 4.50
N MET A 176 -26.24 -5.79 4.21
CA MET A 176 -26.48 -4.52 3.50
C MET A 176 -26.01 -3.36 4.37
N LEU A 177 -25.23 -2.45 3.81
CA LEU A 177 -24.76 -1.26 4.51
C LEU A 177 -25.94 -0.28 4.69
N GLU A 178 -26.34 -0.05 5.95
CA GLU A 178 -27.47 0.83 6.33
C GLU A 178 -27.00 2.19 6.86
N GLY A 179 -25.82 2.26 7.47
CA GLY A 179 -25.30 3.48 8.08
C GLY A 179 -23.88 3.34 8.62
N VAL A 180 -23.34 4.44 9.13
CA VAL A 180 -22.03 4.50 9.81
C VAL A 180 -22.16 5.24 11.14
N VAL A 181 -21.39 4.85 12.14
CA VAL A 181 -21.33 5.53 13.44
C VAL A 181 -19.89 5.55 13.93
N THR A 182 -19.43 6.71 14.42
CA THR A 182 -18.07 6.81 14.97
C THR A 182 -18.06 6.48 16.47
N VAL A 183 -16.92 6.03 16.99
CA VAL A 183 -16.76 5.87 18.45
C VAL A 183 -16.93 7.19 19.18
N LYS A 184 -16.59 8.31 18.54
CA LYS A 184 -16.88 9.65 19.08
C LYS A 184 -18.39 9.84 19.29
N ASP A 185 -19.23 9.48 18.32
CA ASP A 185 -20.68 9.60 18.46
C ASP A 185 -21.22 8.68 19.56
N LEU A 186 -20.68 7.46 19.67
CA LEU A 186 -21.00 6.54 20.76
C LEU A 186 -20.64 7.13 22.14
N LEU A 187 -19.50 7.83 22.26
CA LEU A 187 -19.06 8.46 23.50
C LEU A 187 -19.89 9.69 23.88
N MET A 188 -20.48 10.38 22.90
CA MET A 188 -21.22 11.63 23.11
C MET A 188 -22.72 11.43 23.36
N ASN A 189 -23.20 10.19 23.32
CA ASN A 189 -24.61 9.84 23.53
C ASN A 189 -24.79 8.94 24.76
N ASP A 190 -26.00 8.97 25.35
CA ASP A 190 -26.35 8.15 26.50
C ASP A 190 -26.38 6.65 26.12
N TYR A 191 -26.10 5.80 27.10
CA TYR A 191 -25.94 4.35 26.91
C TYR A 191 -27.20 3.64 26.41
N GLU A 192 -28.38 4.21 26.69
CA GLU A 192 -29.70 3.67 26.31
C GLU A 192 -30.12 4.06 24.89
N VAL A 193 -29.46 5.05 24.27
CA VAL A 193 -29.75 5.50 22.90
C VAL A 193 -29.43 4.36 21.93
N LYS A 194 -30.25 4.21 20.89
CA LYS A 194 -30.02 3.21 19.86
C LYS A 194 -29.10 3.69 18.76
N ILE A 195 -28.38 2.77 18.14
CA ILE A 195 -27.52 3.05 16.99
C ILE A 195 -28.32 3.66 15.83
N GLU A 196 -29.55 3.21 15.57
CA GLU A 196 -30.41 3.77 14.51
C GLU A 196 -30.68 5.27 14.64
N ASP A 197 -30.64 5.81 15.86
CA ASP A 197 -30.95 7.22 16.14
C ASP A 197 -29.72 8.14 15.96
N ILE A 198 -28.51 7.58 15.94
CA ILE A 198 -27.24 8.33 15.90
C ILE A 198 -26.38 8.03 14.66
N MET A 199 -26.69 6.96 13.91
CA MET A 199 -25.95 6.61 12.71
C MET A 199 -26.21 7.62 11.58
N ASP A 200 -25.19 7.87 10.76
CA ASP A 200 -25.36 8.58 9.49
C ASP A 200 -25.76 7.57 8.39
N THR A 201 -26.89 7.84 7.75
CA THR A 201 -27.41 7.02 6.64
C THR A 201 -26.85 7.44 5.27
N ASN A 202 -26.26 8.64 5.16
CA ASN A 202 -25.65 9.14 3.93
C ASN A 202 -24.20 8.68 3.83
N VAL A 203 -24.01 7.36 3.78
CA VAL A 203 -22.69 6.75 3.78
C VAL A 203 -21.98 6.96 2.44
N ILE A 204 -20.84 7.64 2.47
CA ILE A 204 -19.88 7.63 1.36
C ILE A 204 -19.22 6.25 1.34
N LYS A 205 -19.23 5.60 0.19
CA LYS A 205 -18.80 4.21 0.02
C LYS A 205 -18.23 4.02 -1.38
N ALA A 206 -17.41 3.00 -1.51
CA ALA A 206 -16.90 2.52 -2.79
C ALA A 206 -17.48 1.15 -3.14
N VAL A 207 -17.42 0.80 -4.41
CA VAL A 207 -17.69 -0.54 -4.91
C VAL A 207 -16.36 -1.27 -5.09
N THR A 208 -16.33 -2.59 -4.87
CA THR A 208 -15.12 -3.42 -5.01
C THR A 208 -14.36 -3.32 -6.33
N THR A 209 -14.95 -2.72 -7.37
CA THR A 209 -14.35 -2.59 -8.72
C THR A 209 -14.04 -1.15 -9.08
N ASP A 210 -14.30 -0.19 -8.18
CA ASP A 210 -13.92 1.21 -8.35
C ASP A 210 -12.40 1.31 -8.32
N ASP A 211 -11.83 2.27 -9.05
CA ASP A 211 -10.39 2.45 -9.20
C ASP A 211 -9.75 2.96 -7.90
N LYS A 212 -8.54 2.48 -7.57
CA LYS A 212 -7.86 2.86 -6.32
C LYS A 212 -7.52 4.36 -6.24
N GLU A 213 -7.25 5.02 -7.36
CA GLU A 213 -7.03 6.47 -7.42
C GLU A 213 -8.31 7.25 -7.04
N GLU A 214 -9.47 6.79 -7.52
CA GLU A 214 -10.76 7.38 -7.13
C GLU A 214 -11.05 7.21 -5.63
N ILE A 215 -10.59 6.10 -5.02
CA ILE A 215 -10.67 5.88 -3.58
C ILE A 215 -9.84 6.91 -2.82
N ALA A 216 -8.57 7.06 -3.19
CA ALA A 216 -7.67 8.05 -2.60
C ALA A 216 -8.23 9.48 -2.69
N ASP A 217 -8.86 9.83 -3.81
CA ASP A 217 -9.57 11.09 -4.00
C ASP A 217 -10.74 11.28 -3.03
N LEU A 218 -11.50 10.22 -2.71
CA LEU A 218 -12.58 10.28 -1.73
C LEU A 218 -12.05 10.57 -0.31
N PHE A 219 -10.92 9.97 0.07
CA PHE A 219 -10.27 10.24 1.34
C PHE A 219 -9.89 11.72 1.48
N ASN A 220 -9.23 12.28 0.46
CA ASN A 220 -8.87 13.70 0.43
C ASN A 220 -10.07 14.64 0.40
N LYS A 221 -11.13 14.28 -0.33
CA LYS A 221 -12.29 15.15 -0.52
C LYS A 221 -13.16 15.26 0.73
N TYR A 222 -13.23 14.19 1.51
CA TYR A 222 -14.16 14.07 2.64
C TYR A 222 -13.47 13.92 4.00
N ASP A 223 -12.13 14.05 4.06
CA ASP A 223 -11.32 13.92 5.28
C ASP A 223 -11.63 12.62 6.06
N LEU A 224 -11.73 11.50 5.33
CA LEU A 224 -12.10 10.20 5.91
C LEU A 224 -10.91 9.54 6.61
N LEU A 225 -11.19 8.77 7.67
CA LEU A 225 -10.20 7.88 8.29
C LEU A 225 -10.31 6.44 7.77
N SER A 226 -11.47 6.09 7.22
CA SER A 226 -11.75 4.78 6.64
C SER A 226 -12.94 4.88 5.70
N LEU A 227 -12.95 4.10 4.62
CA LEU A 227 -14.03 4.07 3.63
C LEU A 227 -14.62 2.66 3.52
N PRO A 228 -15.96 2.49 3.63
CA PRO A 228 -16.58 1.18 3.42
C PRO A 228 -16.59 0.79 1.94
N VAL A 229 -16.21 -0.46 1.67
CA VAL A 229 -16.28 -1.08 0.34
C VAL A 229 -17.42 -2.09 0.29
N VAL A 230 -18.32 -1.89 -0.66
CA VAL A 230 -19.49 -2.76 -0.89
C VAL A 230 -19.37 -3.53 -2.19
N ASP A 231 -20.03 -4.69 -2.24
CA ASP A 231 -20.22 -5.38 -3.51
C ASP A 231 -21.34 -4.72 -4.36
N HIS A 232 -21.57 -5.25 -5.57
CA HIS A 232 -22.62 -4.77 -6.46
C HIS A 232 -24.06 -4.99 -5.93
N GLU A 233 -24.25 -5.81 -4.89
CA GLU A 233 -25.52 -5.97 -4.19
C GLU A 233 -25.63 -5.02 -2.99
N ASN A 234 -24.67 -4.12 -2.80
CA ASN A 234 -24.55 -3.16 -1.70
C ASN A 234 -24.38 -3.82 -0.31
N ARG A 235 -23.74 -5.01 -0.28
CA ARG A 235 -23.30 -5.66 0.96
C ARG A 235 -21.89 -5.21 1.29
N LEU A 236 -21.64 -4.87 2.56
CA LEU A 236 -20.31 -4.50 3.03
C LEU A 236 -19.40 -5.73 3.01
N VAL A 237 -18.29 -5.64 2.29
CA VAL A 237 -17.32 -6.73 2.14
C VAL A 237 -15.97 -6.40 2.76
N GLY A 238 -15.59 -5.12 2.80
CA GLY A 238 -14.34 -4.67 3.40
C GLY A 238 -14.35 -3.17 3.70
N ILE A 239 -13.21 -2.67 4.17
CA ILE A 239 -12.94 -1.25 4.37
C ILE A 239 -11.55 -0.93 3.84
N VAL A 240 -11.33 0.31 3.42
CA VAL A 240 -10.00 0.87 3.14
C VAL A 240 -9.67 1.84 4.27
N THR A 241 -8.41 1.95 4.67
CA THR A 241 -7.94 2.93 5.65
C THR A 241 -7.22 4.09 4.98
N ILE A 242 -6.94 5.16 5.74
CA ILE A 242 -6.30 6.36 5.20
C ILE A 242 -4.81 6.13 4.88
N ASP A 243 -4.16 5.25 5.61
CA ASP A 243 -2.77 4.84 5.39
C ASP A 243 -2.60 4.17 4.02
N ASP A 244 -3.41 3.15 3.69
CA ASP A 244 -3.39 2.55 2.35
C ASP A 244 -3.69 3.59 1.26
N ALA A 245 -4.64 4.49 1.53
CA ALA A 245 -4.99 5.54 0.58
C ALA A 245 -3.83 6.52 0.36
N VAL A 246 -3.02 6.80 1.37
CA VAL A 246 -1.82 7.64 1.25
C VAL A 246 -0.74 6.94 0.43
N ASP A 247 -0.57 5.63 0.61
CA ASP A 247 0.38 4.84 -0.19
C ASP A 247 -0.02 4.83 -1.66
N VAL A 248 -1.31 4.62 -1.95
CA VAL A 248 -1.86 4.75 -3.31
C VAL A 248 -1.61 6.14 -3.90
N MET A 249 -1.77 7.22 -3.11
CA MET A 249 -1.47 8.57 -3.61
C MET A 249 0.01 8.75 -4.00
N GLU A 250 0.93 8.15 -3.25
CA GLU A 250 2.36 8.21 -3.56
C GLU A 250 2.71 7.39 -4.81
N GLU A 251 2.13 6.20 -4.93
CA GLU A 251 2.28 5.34 -6.11
C GLU A 251 1.76 6.02 -7.38
N GLU A 252 0.52 6.52 -7.36
CA GLU A 252 -0.09 7.18 -8.52
C GLU A 252 0.66 8.46 -8.89
N ALA A 253 1.12 9.24 -7.91
CA ALA A 253 1.96 10.40 -8.17
C ALA A 253 3.28 10.02 -8.84
N THR A 254 3.90 8.91 -8.40
CA THR A 254 5.14 8.39 -8.99
C THR A 254 4.90 7.90 -10.42
N GLU A 255 3.83 7.13 -10.64
CA GLU A 255 3.41 6.67 -11.96
C GLU A 255 3.18 7.84 -12.92
N ASP A 256 2.53 8.91 -12.45
CA ASP A 256 2.30 10.13 -13.23
C ASP A 256 3.60 10.84 -13.60
N PHE A 257 4.58 10.92 -12.70
CA PHE A 257 5.91 11.43 -13.03
C PHE A 257 6.63 10.57 -14.07
N GLU A 258 6.51 9.24 -13.98
CA GLU A 258 7.10 8.32 -14.96
C GLU A 258 6.44 8.49 -16.33
N LYS A 259 5.11 8.57 -16.39
CA LYS A 259 4.35 8.85 -17.62
C LYS A 259 4.72 10.21 -18.21
N MET A 260 4.82 11.26 -17.39
CA MET A 260 5.21 12.62 -17.82
C MET A 260 6.63 12.63 -18.42
N ALA A 261 7.53 11.81 -17.89
CA ALA A 261 8.88 11.62 -18.41
C ALA A 261 8.96 10.69 -19.64
N ALA A 262 7.82 10.30 -20.21
CA ALA A 262 7.71 9.34 -21.32
C ALA A 262 8.38 7.99 -21.00
N MET A 263 8.15 7.49 -19.78
CA MET A 263 8.52 6.14 -19.36
C MET A 263 7.25 5.29 -19.24
N LEU A 264 7.37 3.98 -19.48
CA LEU A 264 6.35 3.04 -19.04
C LEU A 264 6.47 2.89 -17.51
N PRO A 265 5.34 2.92 -16.78
CA PRO A 265 5.35 2.76 -15.33
C PRO A 265 6.03 1.48 -14.88
N SER A 266 6.71 1.53 -13.74
CA SER A 266 7.38 0.39 -13.11
C SER A 266 6.87 0.18 -11.69
N GLU A 267 6.40 -1.03 -11.39
CA GLU A 267 6.03 -1.45 -10.03
C GLU A 267 7.24 -1.52 -9.09
N LYS A 268 8.47 -1.54 -9.62
CA LYS A 268 9.70 -1.65 -8.82
C LYS A 268 10.42 -0.32 -8.64
N PRO A 269 10.95 -0.04 -7.44
CA PRO A 269 11.79 1.13 -7.19
C PRO A 269 13.00 1.19 -8.14
N TYR A 270 13.31 2.39 -8.64
CA TYR A 270 14.35 2.62 -9.66
C TYR A 270 15.71 1.95 -9.37
N LEU A 271 16.17 1.99 -8.11
CA LEU A 271 17.47 1.43 -7.71
C LEU A 271 17.50 -0.10 -7.68
N LYS A 272 16.33 -0.74 -7.58
CA LYS A 272 16.16 -2.19 -7.58
C LYS A 272 15.91 -2.73 -9.00
N THR A 273 15.45 -1.88 -9.91
CA THR A 273 15.15 -2.25 -11.30
C THR A 273 16.43 -2.49 -12.11
N SER A 274 16.44 -3.60 -12.87
CA SER A 274 17.62 -3.95 -13.67
C SER A 274 17.84 -3.00 -14.85
N VAL A 275 19.09 -2.81 -15.28
CA VAL A 275 19.43 -1.91 -16.42
C VAL A 275 18.67 -2.29 -17.71
N LEU A 276 18.44 -3.58 -17.94
CA LEU A 276 17.71 -4.08 -19.11
C LEU A 276 16.22 -3.74 -19.03
N GLU A 277 15.64 -3.80 -17.84
CA GLU A 277 14.24 -3.48 -17.59
C GLU A 277 14.00 -1.97 -17.69
N LEU A 278 14.87 -1.14 -17.10
CA LEU A 278 14.86 0.31 -17.31
C LEU A 278 14.96 0.69 -18.79
N ALA A 279 15.82 0.00 -19.56
CA ALA A 279 15.93 0.23 -21.00
C ALA A 279 14.64 -0.17 -21.73
N LYS A 280 14.00 -1.28 -21.35
CA LYS A 280 12.73 -1.74 -21.92
C LYS A 280 11.59 -0.75 -21.64
N ASN A 281 11.54 -0.18 -20.43
CA ASN A 281 10.49 0.76 -20.05
C ASN A 281 10.59 2.09 -20.83
N ARG A 282 11.80 2.44 -21.32
CA ARG A 282 12.04 3.68 -22.08
C ARG A 282 12.07 3.49 -23.59
N ILE A 283 12.52 2.33 -24.09
CA ILE A 283 12.80 2.15 -25.53
C ILE A 283 11.57 2.38 -26.41
N THR A 284 10.39 2.00 -25.93
CA THR A 284 9.13 2.17 -26.65
C THR A 284 8.89 3.65 -26.98
N TRP A 285 8.94 4.51 -25.96
CA TRP A 285 8.78 5.96 -26.14
C TRP A 285 9.96 6.60 -26.85
N LEU A 286 11.19 6.17 -26.58
CA LEU A 286 12.38 6.66 -27.28
C LEU A 286 12.31 6.39 -28.78
N LEU A 287 11.80 5.23 -29.22
CA LEU A 287 11.61 4.92 -30.63
C LEU A 287 10.53 5.80 -31.27
N VAL A 288 9.41 6.04 -30.58
CA VAL A 288 8.35 6.96 -31.05
C VAL A 288 8.92 8.37 -31.24
N LEU A 289 9.67 8.89 -30.25
CA LEU A 289 10.30 10.20 -30.31
C LEU A 289 11.41 10.28 -31.36
N MET A 290 12.18 9.19 -31.56
CA MET A 290 13.21 9.11 -32.59
C MET A 290 12.60 9.14 -33.99
N ILE A 291 11.50 8.42 -34.25
CA ILE A 291 10.81 8.46 -35.54
C ILE A 291 10.24 9.86 -35.80
N SER A 292 9.66 10.49 -34.77
CA SER A 292 9.19 11.88 -34.85
C SER A 292 10.33 12.84 -35.20
N SER A 293 11.50 12.71 -34.55
CA SER A 293 12.66 13.58 -34.81
C SER A 293 13.28 13.38 -36.19
N MET A 294 13.19 12.19 -36.79
CA MET A 294 13.59 11.95 -38.18
C MET A 294 12.78 12.80 -39.17
N LEU A 295 11.51 13.08 -38.90
CA LEU A 295 10.70 13.98 -39.73
C LEU A 295 11.26 15.40 -39.72
N THR A 296 11.68 15.90 -38.56
CA THR A 296 12.35 17.21 -38.42
C THR A 296 13.65 17.25 -39.23
N GLY A 297 14.44 16.17 -39.18
CA GLY A 297 15.63 16.02 -40.02
C GLY A 297 15.33 16.13 -41.52
N GLY A 298 14.28 15.45 -41.98
CA GLY A 298 13.82 15.53 -43.37
C GLY A 298 13.36 16.94 -43.78
N ILE A 299 12.73 17.68 -42.87
CA ILE A 299 12.34 19.09 -43.10
C ILE A 299 13.58 19.97 -43.28
N LEU A 300 14.60 19.80 -42.43
CA LEU A 300 15.86 20.56 -42.52
C LEU A 300 16.58 20.33 -43.86
N THR A 301 16.63 19.09 -44.35
CA THR A 301 17.26 18.77 -45.65
C THR A 301 16.58 19.50 -46.81
N ARG A 302 15.27 19.78 -46.72
CA ARG A 302 14.55 20.55 -47.75
C ARG A 302 14.99 22.01 -47.85
N TYR A 303 15.63 22.56 -46.81
CA TYR A 303 16.12 23.94 -46.77
C TYR A 303 17.63 24.07 -46.98
N GLU A 304 18.29 23.03 -47.50
CA GLU A 304 19.74 23.01 -47.75
C GLU A 304 20.24 24.22 -48.57
N ASP A 305 19.52 24.59 -49.62
CA ASP A 305 19.86 25.74 -50.46
C ASP A 305 19.91 27.06 -49.66
N ALA A 306 19.03 27.25 -48.68
CA ALA A 306 19.03 28.44 -47.83
C ALA A 306 20.23 28.45 -46.87
N PHE A 307 20.64 27.29 -46.37
CA PHE A 307 21.82 27.16 -45.52
C PHE A 307 23.12 27.41 -46.27
N GLN A 308 23.20 27.08 -47.57
CA GLN A 308 24.36 27.42 -48.40
C GLN A 308 24.50 28.94 -48.59
N VAL A 309 23.39 29.67 -48.69
CA VAL A 309 23.40 31.14 -48.83
C VAL A 309 23.76 31.82 -47.51
N MET A 310 23.26 31.33 -46.38
CA MET A 310 23.53 31.89 -45.06
C MET A 310 23.80 30.79 -44.01
N PRO A 311 25.06 30.35 -43.87
CA PRO A 311 25.43 29.29 -42.92
C PRO A 311 25.08 29.61 -41.46
N LEU A 312 24.97 30.91 -41.11
CA LEU A 312 24.63 31.38 -39.76
C LEU A 312 23.26 30.87 -39.29
N LEU A 313 22.31 30.60 -40.19
CA LEU A 313 20.97 30.10 -39.83
C LEU A 313 21.04 28.79 -39.02
N VAL A 314 22.01 27.93 -39.30
CA VAL A 314 22.21 26.66 -38.59
C VAL A 314 22.50 26.88 -37.10
N SER A 315 23.23 27.95 -36.75
CA SER A 315 23.54 28.27 -35.35
C SER A 315 22.33 28.68 -34.51
N PHE A 316 21.24 29.14 -35.15
CA PHE A 316 20.00 29.50 -34.46
C PHE A 316 19.07 28.31 -34.25
N VAL A 317 19.25 27.20 -34.97
CA VAL A 317 18.33 26.04 -34.92
C VAL A 317 18.27 25.41 -33.52
N PRO A 318 19.39 25.05 -32.85
CA PRO A 318 19.31 24.48 -31.51
C PRO A 318 18.68 25.46 -30.52
N MET A 319 19.13 26.73 -30.53
CA MET A 319 18.63 27.76 -29.62
C MET A 319 17.11 27.95 -29.71
N LEU A 320 16.55 28.06 -30.93
CA LEU A 320 15.11 28.25 -31.13
C LEU A 320 14.31 26.99 -30.81
N THR A 321 14.83 25.81 -31.18
CA THR A 321 14.16 24.52 -30.94
C THR A 321 14.11 24.21 -29.45
N ASP A 322 15.22 24.37 -28.74
CA ASP A 322 15.32 24.10 -27.30
C ASP A 322 14.48 25.08 -26.49
N THR A 323 14.46 26.37 -26.88
CA THR A 323 13.61 27.37 -26.21
C THR A 323 12.13 27.05 -26.41
N GLY A 324 11.73 26.65 -27.62
CA GLY A 324 10.36 26.21 -27.91
C GLY A 324 9.97 24.95 -27.15
N GLY A 325 10.89 23.97 -27.05
CA GLY A 325 10.70 22.76 -26.27
C GLY A 325 10.50 23.04 -24.78
N ASN A 326 11.39 23.82 -24.17
CA ASN A 326 11.28 24.20 -22.75
C ASN A 326 9.96 24.93 -22.44
N ALA A 327 9.52 25.83 -23.33
CA ALA A 327 8.26 26.54 -23.16
C ALA A 327 7.02 25.63 -23.32
N GLY A 328 7.14 24.52 -24.05
CA GLY A 328 6.07 23.52 -24.18
C GLY A 328 6.03 22.53 -23.01
N SER A 329 7.15 22.31 -22.32
CA SER A 329 7.24 21.46 -21.13
C SER A 329 6.83 22.16 -19.83
N GLN A 330 6.91 23.50 -19.77
CA GLN A 330 6.43 24.33 -18.65
C GLN A 330 4.92 24.52 -18.71
#